data_AF-A0A9N9P4U8-F1
#
_entry.id   AF-A0A9N9P4U8-F1
#
_cell.length_a   1.000
_cell.length_b   1.000
_cell.length_c   1.000
_cell.angle_alpha   90.00
_cell.angle_beta   90.00
_cell.angle_gamma   90.00
#
_symmetry.space_group_name_H-M   'P 1'
#
loop_
_entity.id
_entity.type
_entity.pdbx_description
1 polymer ?
#
loop_
_entity_poly.entity_id
_entity_poly.type
_entity_poly.pdbx_seq_one_letter_code
_entity_poly.pdbx_strand_id
1 'polypeptide(L)' 'LLYAKLALWVKESWDKISPRLIQSAFKCCGISVEMDGSEDDLVFDYELLDEENASNENTEEVLTFDNID' A
#
# COMPACT_ATOMS: atom_id res chain seq x y z
N LEU A 1 14.06 -4.45 -25.95
CA LEU A 1 12.60 -4.28 -26.16
C LEU A 1 11.76 -4.90 -25.04
N LEU A 2 11.98 -6.16 -24.64
CA LEU A 2 11.26 -6.79 -23.52
C LEU A 2 11.43 -6.04 -22.20
N TYR A 3 12.67 -5.75 -21.80
CA TYR A 3 12.96 -4.99 -20.59
C TYR A 3 12.35 -3.58 -20.58
N ALA A 4 12.27 -2.93 -21.75
CA ALA A 4 11.66 -1.61 -21.86
C ALA A 4 10.14 -1.66 -21.65
N LYS A 5 9.47 -2.70 -22.16
CA LYS A 5 8.04 -2.93 -21.92
C LYS A 5 7.76 -3.26 -20.45
N LEU A 6 8.59 -4.09 -19.83
CA LEU A 6 8.46 -4.43 -18.42
C LEU A 6 8.67 -3.19 -17.55
N ALA A 7 9.70 -2.39 -17.81
CA ALA A 7 9.97 -1.16 -17.07
C ALA A 7 8.83 -0.13 -17.22
N LEU A 8 8.24 -0.01 -18.42
CA LEU A 8 7.09 0.85 -18.64
C LEU A 8 5.87 0.38 -17.83
N TRP A 9 5.59 -0.92 -17.85
CA TRP A 9 4.50 -1.51 -17.07
C TRP A 9 4.69 -1.29 -15.56
N VAL A 10 5.89 -1.54 -15.03
CA VAL A 10 6.20 -1.28 -13.61
C VAL A 10 5.94 0.19 -13.26
N LYS A 11 6.39 1.12 -14.10
CA LYS A 11 6.17 2.54 -13.89
C LYS A 11 4.69 2.91 -13.91
N GLU A 12 3.97 2.48 -14.95
CA GLU A 12 2.54 2.79 -15.11
C GLU A 12 1.68 2.18 -14.00
N SER A 13 2.06 1.02 -13.48
CA SER A 13 1.42 0.41 -12.31
C SER A 13 1.72 1.20 -11.05
N TRP A 14 2.98 1.58 -10.83
CA TRP A 14 3.39 2.38 -9.67
C TRP A 14 2.71 3.76 -9.64
N ASP A 15 2.59 4.42 -10.78
CA ASP A 15 1.95 5.74 -10.92
C ASP A 15 0.43 5.71 -10.60
N LYS A 16 -0.21 4.53 -10.60
CA LYS A 16 -1.63 4.36 -10.23
C LYS A 16 -1.84 4.17 -8.73
N ILE A 17 -0.79 3.87 -7.97
CA ILE A 17 -0.88 3.62 -6.53
C ILE A 17 -1.08 4.96 -5.80
N SER A 18 -2.10 5.03 -4.95
CA SER A 18 -2.37 6.21 -4.11
C SER A 18 -1.20 6.48 -3.16
N PRO A 19 -0.68 7.72 -3.07
CA PRO A 19 0.30 8.07 -2.05
C PRO A 19 -0.16 7.80 -0.62
N ARG A 20 -1.47 7.85 -0.36
CA ARG A 20 -2.05 7.47 0.94
C ARG A 20 -1.85 6.00 1.22
N LEU A 21 -2.12 5.13 0.24
CA LEU A 21 -1.87 3.68 0.36
C LEU A 21 -0.40 3.37 0.64
N ILE A 22 0.52 4.10 -0.01
CA ILE A 22 1.96 3.99 0.24
C ILE A 22 2.28 4.37 1.70
N GLN A 23 1.88 5.56 2.15
CA GLN A 23 2.12 6.02 3.53
C GLN A 23 1.53 5.07 4.57
N SER A 24 0.29 4.63 4.31
CA SER A 24 -0.48 3.67 5.07
C SER A 24 0.33 2.37 5.26
N ALA A 25 0.80 1.73 4.18
CA ALA A 25 1.63 0.53 4.25
C ALA A 25 2.95 0.74 5.03
N PHE A 26 3.60 1.90 4.87
CA PHE A 26 4.84 2.21 5.60
C PHE A 26 4.62 2.53 7.08
N LYS A 27 3.42 2.99 7.48
CA LYS A 27 3.04 3.17 8.88
C LYS A 27 2.90 1.82 9.60
N CYS A 28 2.32 0.79 8.97
CA CYS A 28 2.28 -0.57 9.54
C CYS A 28 3.66 -1.09 9.96
N CYS A 29 4.69 -0.75 9.18
CA CYS A 29 6.05 -1.19 9.42
C CYS A 29 6.85 -0.26 10.34
N GLY A 30 6.24 0.80 10.90
CA GLY A 30 6.93 1.78 11.73
C GLY A 30 7.93 2.68 10.99
N ILE A 31 7.87 2.71 9.65
CA ILE A 31 8.85 3.43 8.80
C ILE A 31 8.45 4.89 8.59
N SER A 32 7.15 5.17 8.49
CA SER A 32 6.58 6.51 8.24
C SER A 32 5.81 7.05 9.45
N VAL A 33 6.29 6.75 10.66
CA VAL A 33 5.72 7.22 11.93
C VAL A 33 6.44 8.50 12.35
N GLU A 34 5.70 9.47 12.87
CA GLU A 34 6.29 10.69 13.43
C GLU A 34 7.21 10.38 14.62
N MET A 35 8.40 10.99 14.65
CA MET A 35 9.39 10.74 15.71
C MET A 35 9.03 11.36 17.07
N ASP A 36 7.99 12.19 17.11
CA ASP A 36 7.51 12.83 18.34
C ASP A 36 6.62 11.90 19.19
N GLY A 37 6.35 10.68 18.71
CA GLY A 37 5.54 9.67 19.38
C GLY A 37 4.04 9.98 19.35
N SER A 38 3.61 11.01 18.62
CA SER A 38 2.18 11.35 18.48
C SER A 38 1.35 10.25 17.79
N GLU A 39 2.04 9.33 17.12
CA GLU A 39 1.45 8.23 16.37
C GLU A 39 1.72 6.86 17.00
N ASP A 40 2.38 6.78 18.17
CA ASP A 40 2.73 5.52 18.84
C ASP A 40 1.48 4.73 19.29
N ASP A 41 0.38 5.44 19.59
CA ASP A 41 -0.91 4.85 19.97
C ASP A 41 -1.81 4.55 18.76
N LEU A 42 -1.43 4.98 17.56
CA LEU A 42 -2.22 4.80 16.34
C LEU A 42 -1.95 3.42 15.76
N VAL A 43 -2.91 2.51 15.95
CA VAL A 43 -2.92 1.23 15.24
C VAL A 43 -3.40 1.45 13.82
N PHE A 44 -2.71 0.79 12.89
CA PHE A 44 -3.11 0.78 11.49
C PHE A 44 -4.50 0.18 11.30
N ASP A 45 -5.39 0.94 10.64
CA ASP A 45 -6.76 0.49 10.35
C ASP A 45 -6.86 -0.04 8.91
N TYR A 46 -7.04 -1.36 8.79
CA TYR A 46 -7.22 -2.03 7.50
C TYR A 46 -8.58 -1.76 6.87
N GLU A 47 -9.60 -1.36 7.64
CA GLU A 47 -10.95 -1.09 7.12
C GLU A 47 -10.96 0.20 6.27
N LEU A 48 -10.04 1.14 6.54
CA LEU A 48 -9.85 2.35 5.73
C LEU A 48 -9.30 2.07 4.33
N LEU A 49 -8.71 0.89 4.09
CA LEU A 49 -8.25 0.48 2.77
C LEU A 49 -9.42 0.08 1.86
N ASP A 50 -10.46 -0.54 2.44
CA ASP A 50 -11.62 -1.02 1.71
C ASP A 50 -12.53 0.13 1.24
N GLU A 51 -12.63 1.21 2.02
CA GLU A 51 -13.40 2.40 1.62
C GLU A 51 -12.75 3.15 0.45
N GLU A 52 -11.42 3.23 0.37
CA GLU A 52 -10.70 3.85 -0.76
C GLU A 52 -10.76 2.94 -2.02
N ASN A 53 -10.66 1.61 -1.85
CA ASN A 53 -10.75 0.63 -2.94
C ASN A 53 -12.18 0.40 -3.47
N ALA A 54 -13.24 0.67 -2.70
CA ALA A 54 -14.61 0.60 -3.19
C ALA A 54 -14.90 1.57 -4.36
N SER A 55 -14.04 2.59 -4.54
CA SER A 55 -14.09 3.50 -5.69
C SER A 55 -13.24 3.08 -6.89
N ASN A 56 -12.41 2.05 -6.73
CA ASN A 56 -11.52 1.49 -7.75
C ASN A 56 -11.69 -0.04 -7.80
N GLU A 57 -12.65 -0.53 -8.59
CA GLU A 57 -12.84 -1.98 -8.84
C GLU A 57 -11.55 -2.61 -9.42
N ASN A 58 -10.68 -3.10 -8.55
CA ASN A 58 -9.73 -4.18 -8.76
C ASN A 58 -9.37 -4.72 -7.37
N THR A 59 -10.07 -5.77 -6.97
CA THR A 59 -9.79 -6.54 -5.76
C THR A 59 -8.39 -7.15 -5.87
N GLU A 60 -7.39 -6.49 -5.29
CA GLU A 60 -6.12 -7.15 -5.00
C GLU A 60 -6.28 -7.95 -3.71
N GLU A 61 -6.06 -9.26 -3.83
CA GLU A 61 -6.11 -10.22 -2.74
C GLU A 61 -5.11 -9.82 -1.67
N VAL A 62 -5.59 -9.51 -0.46
CA VAL A 62 -4.74 -9.17 0.69
C VAL A 62 -3.90 -10.40 1.03
N LEU A 63 -2.63 -10.38 0.62
CA LEU A 63 -1.65 -11.38 1.04
C LEU A 63 -1.37 -11.17 2.53
N THR A 64 -2.12 -11.85 3.38
CA THR A 64 -1.81 -11.96 4.80
C THR A 64 -0.55 -12.81 4.98
N PHE A 65 0.20 -12.58 6.06
CA PHE A 65 1.42 -13.32 6.39
C PHE A 65 1.19 -14.84 6.46
N ASP A 66 -0.06 -15.26 6.69
CA ASP A 66 -0.50 -16.65 6.73
C ASP A 66 -0.59 -17.33 5.34
N ASN A 67 -0.46 -16.59 4.24
CA ASN A 67 -0.63 -17.08 2.87
C ASN A 67 0.68 -17.17 2.05
N ILE A 68 1.84 -17.17 2.73
CA ILE A 68 3.13 -17.44 2.08
C ILE A 68 3.55 -18.87 2.46
N ASP A 69 3.33 -19.82 1.55
CA ASP A 69 3.91 -21.18 1.58
C ASP A 69 5.42 -21.17 1.25
#